data_AF-A0A124JZ01-F1
#
_entry.id   AF-A0A124JZ01-F1
#
_cell.length_a   1.000
_cell.length_b   1.000
_cell.length_c   1.000
_cell.angle_alpha   90.00
_cell.angle_beta   90.00
_cell.angle_gamma   90.00
#
_symmetry.space_group_name_H-M   'P 1'
#
loop_
_entity.id
_entity.type
_entity.pdbx_description
1 polymer ?
#
loop_
_entity_poly.entity_id
_entity_poly.type
_entity_poly.pdbx_seq_one_letter_code
_entity_poly.pdbx_strand_id
1 'polypeptide(L)'
;MMMRRALALFALLIATLGVTAQAREVSTRTWTDAAGVVWTETTTVETENDGADRLVGSAAPAMPGIARFGPFVVLDGRHAALVDATDGASPARFAAMLRAYPGIQVLEMVDCPGTLDDNANLRLGRMIRARAIATEVPPGGSVRSGAVELFLAGADRHAAPDADFGVHAWEDDAGRGPGDYPANAPVNRAYVDYYRAMGMSEAQAAAFYALTNSAPNARVRWLHTSDIARFVAID
;
A
#
# COMPACT_ATOMS: atom_id res chain seq x y z
N MET A 1 3.01 -16.65 48.13
CA MET A 1 2.00 -17.07 47.13
C MET A 1 2.58 -16.76 45.75
N MET A 2 3.15 -17.76 45.08
CA MET A 2 3.86 -17.62 43.80
C MET A 2 2.85 -17.73 42.64
N MET A 3 2.76 -16.70 41.80
CA MET A 3 2.07 -16.79 40.50
C MET A 3 2.96 -17.54 39.52
N ARG A 4 2.50 -18.73 39.09
CA ARG A 4 3.13 -19.56 38.07
C ARG A 4 2.87 -18.96 36.69
N ARG A 5 3.94 -18.78 35.92
CA ARG A 5 3.94 -18.48 34.48
C ARG A 5 3.36 -19.69 33.72
N ALA A 6 2.36 -19.49 32.88
CA ALA A 6 1.89 -20.51 31.95
C ALA A 6 2.60 -20.35 30.60
N LEU A 7 3.37 -21.36 30.22
CA LEU A 7 3.91 -21.54 28.86
C LEU A 7 2.77 -21.98 27.94
N ALA A 8 2.64 -21.34 26.77
CA ALA A 8 1.83 -21.84 25.68
C ALA A 8 2.67 -22.81 24.82
N LEU A 9 2.17 -24.02 24.62
CA LEU A 9 2.82 -25.07 23.83
C LEU A 9 2.25 -25.00 22.39
N PHE A 10 3.12 -24.80 21.39
CA PHE A 10 2.76 -24.87 19.97
C PHE A 10 3.03 -26.27 19.44
N ALA A 11 2.01 -26.92 18.87
CA ALA A 11 2.16 -28.16 18.12
C ALA A 11 1.83 -27.89 16.65
N LEU A 12 2.81 -28.07 15.77
CA LEU A 12 2.68 -27.94 14.32
C LEU A 12 2.70 -29.34 13.70
N LEU A 13 1.62 -29.76 13.06
CA LEU A 13 1.55 -31.02 12.32
C LEU A 13 1.49 -30.70 10.82
N ILE A 14 2.53 -31.08 10.08
CA ILE A 14 2.60 -30.92 8.62
C ILE A 14 2.46 -32.30 7.98
N ALA A 15 1.46 -32.48 7.12
CA ALA A 15 1.34 -33.64 6.24
C ALA A 15 1.39 -33.17 4.79
N THR A 16 2.33 -33.70 4.00
CA THR A 16 2.49 -33.36 2.58
C THR A 16 2.07 -34.53 1.70
N LEU A 17 1.04 -34.34 0.89
CA LEU A 17 0.74 -35.18 -0.29
C LEU A 17 0.73 -34.27 -1.52
N GLY A 18 1.58 -34.61 -2.49
CA GLY A 18 1.77 -33.86 -3.71
C GLY A 18 0.63 -34.06 -4.71
N VAL A 19 -0.15 -33.01 -4.91
CA VAL A 19 -0.86 -32.60 -6.13
C VAL A 19 -0.81 -31.07 -6.11
N THR A 20 -0.65 -30.39 -7.25
CA THR A 20 -0.50 -28.92 -7.35
C THR A 20 -1.61 -28.18 -6.61
N ALA A 21 -1.37 -27.84 -5.35
CA ALA A 21 -2.28 -27.10 -4.51
C ALA A 21 -1.92 -25.62 -4.62
N GLN A 22 -2.93 -24.81 -4.92
CA GLN A 22 -2.85 -23.36 -4.69
C GLN A 22 -2.33 -23.13 -3.26
N ALA A 23 -1.41 -22.17 -3.09
CA ALA A 23 -0.87 -21.86 -1.78
C ALA A 23 -1.95 -21.17 -0.95
N ARG A 24 -2.78 -21.97 -0.30
CA ARG A 24 -3.80 -21.52 0.63
C ARG A 24 -3.14 -21.41 2.00
N GLU A 25 -2.88 -20.19 2.44
CA GLU A 25 -2.41 -19.94 3.79
C GLU A 25 -3.62 -19.75 4.70
N VAL A 26 -3.79 -20.66 5.66
CA VAL A 26 -4.87 -20.58 6.65
C VAL A 26 -4.23 -20.23 7.98
N SER A 27 -4.54 -19.03 8.47
CA SER A 27 -4.16 -18.57 9.81
C SER A 27 -5.41 -18.58 10.69
N THR A 28 -5.35 -19.31 11.80
CA THR A 28 -6.39 -19.28 12.83
C THR A 28 -5.83 -18.60 14.06
N ARG A 29 -6.49 -17.52 14.50
CA ARG A 29 -6.22 -16.94 15.82
C ARG A 29 -7.43 -17.15 16.73
N THR A 30 -7.14 -17.49 17.98
CA THR A 30 -8.15 -17.66 19.03
C THR A 30 -7.82 -16.73 20.19
N TRP A 31 -8.80 -15.97 20.67
CA TRP A 31 -8.64 -15.12 21.85
C TRP A 31 -9.90 -15.15 22.72
N THR A 32 -9.74 -14.79 23.99
CA THR A 32 -10.86 -14.71 24.94
C THR A 32 -11.11 -13.26 25.29
N ASP A 33 -12.35 -12.80 25.14
CA ASP A 33 -12.70 -11.43 25.49
C ASP A 33 -12.86 -11.21 27.00
N ALA A 34 -13.09 -9.96 27.40
CA ALA A 34 -13.26 -9.58 28.79
C ALA A 34 -14.51 -10.19 29.47
N ALA A 35 -15.44 -10.76 28.69
CA ALA A 35 -16.61 -11.47 29.19
C ALA A 35 -16.38 -13.00 29.29
N GLY A 36 -15.18 -13.48 28.96
CA GLY A 36 -14.81 -14.90 29.02
C GLY A 36 -15.23 -15.70 27.78
N VAL A 37 -15.65 -15.04 26.70
CA VAL A 37 -16.05 -15.72 25.46
C VAL A 37 -14.82 -15.99 24.60
N VAL A 38 -14.64 -17.24 24.18
CA VAL A 38 -13.56 -17.65 23.28
C VAL A 38 -14.00 -17.42 21.84
N TRP A 39 -13.30 -16.51 21.17
CA TRP A 39 -13.46 -16.21 19.75
C TRP A 39 -12.38 -16.90 18.94
N THR A 40 -12.78 -17.48 17.81
CA THR A 40 -11.86 -18.09 16.84
C THR A 40 -12.11 -17.43 15.50
N GLU A 41 -11.09 -16.76 14.99
CA GLU A 41 -11.08 -16.17 13.65
C GLU A 41 -10.16 -16.99 12.77
N THR A 42 -10.69 -17.45 11.64
CA THR A 42 -9.92 -18.17 10.63
C THR A 42 -9.83 -17.29 9.40
N THR A 43 -8.64 -16.77 9.13
CA THR A 43 -8.32 -16.06 7.91
C THR A 43 -7.80 -17.07 6.90
N THR A 44 -8.51 -17.22 5.79
CA THR A 44 -7.99 -17.95 4.62
C THR A 44 -7.50 -16.93 3.61
N VAL A 45 -6.21 -16.93 3.32
CA VAL A 45 -5.66 -16.24 2.15
C VAL A 45 -5.55 -17.27 1.04
N GLU A 46 -6.46 -17.18 0.07
CA GLU A 46 -6.34 -17.90 -1.20
C GLU A 46 -5.53 -16.99 -2.14
N THR A 47 -4.35 -17.43 -2.57
CA THR A 47 -3.64 -16.75 -3.67
C THR A 47 -4.39 -17.05 -4.98
N GLU A 48 -5.49 -16.35 -5.19
CA GLU A 48 -6.09 -16.19 -6.50
C GLU A 48 -5.23 -15.16 -7.27
N ASN A 49 -4.98 -15.41 -8.57
CA ASN A 49 -4.33 -14.44 -9.45
C ASN A 49 -5.31 -13.27 -9.68
N ASP A 50 -5.52 -12.44 -8.67
CA ASP A 50 -6.34 -11.25 -8.79
C ASP A 50 -5.63 -10.21 -9.65
N GLY A 51 -6.30 -9.80 -10.73
CA GLY A 51 -5.83 -8.74 -11.60
C GLY A 51 -5.85 -7.39 -10.88
N ALA A 52 -4.94 -6.48 -11.26
CA ALA A 52 -4.76 -5.19 -10.60
C ALA A 52 -6.06 -4.37 -10.53
N ASP A 53 -6.90 -4.41 -11.58
CA ASP A 53 -8.20 -3.71 -11.61
C ASP A 53 -9.16 -4.16 -10.51
N ARG A 54 -9.12 -5.43 -10.10
CA ARG A 54 -9.96 -5.94 -9.00
C ARG A 54 -9.47 -5.47 -7.64
N LEU A 55 -8.17 -5.28 -7.49
CA LEU A 55 -7.57 -4.78 -6.26
C LEU A 55 -7.92 -3.31 -6.01
N VAL A 56 -8.10 -2.49 -7.06
CA VAL A 56 -8.57 -1.08 -6.97
C VAL A 56 -10.05 -0.97 -6.56
N GLY A 57 -10.87 -2.00 -6.83
CA GLY A 57 -12.32 -1.97 -6.66
C GLY A 57 -12.90 -2.49 -5.34
N SER A 58 -12.09 -3.01 -4.40
CA SER A 58 -12.61 -3.51 -3.12
C SER A 58 -12.76 -2.36 -2.12
N ALA A 59 -13.99 -2.06 -1.70
CA ALA A 59 -14.24 -1.09 -0.63
C ALA A 59 -13.62 -1.61 0.68
N ALA A 60 -12.62 -0.89 1.20
CA ALA A 60 -12.03 -1.22 2.48
C ALA A 60 -13.09 -1.11 3.61
N PRO A 61 -12.99 -1.94 4.66
CA PRO A 61 -13.88 -1.84 5.81
C PRO A 61 -13.85 -0.42 6.42
N ALA A 62 -14.98 0.01 6.99
CA ALA A 62 -15.12 1.34 7.56
C ALA A 62 -14.12 1.56 8.70
N MET A 63 -13.02 2.28 8.41
CA MET A 63 -12.06 2.71 9.42
C MET A 63 -12.68 3.84 10.26
N PRO A 64 -12.74 3.70 11.60
CA PRO A 64 -13.18 4.77 12.48
C PRO A 64 -12.26 5.99 12.37
N GLY A 65 -12.82 7.19 12.36
CA GLY A 65 -12.08 8.45 12.36
C GLY A 65 -12.97 9.64 12.71
N ILE A 66 -12.36 10.79 12.95
CA ILE A 66 -13.05 12.03 13.34
C ILE A 66 -13.60 12.82 12.15
N ALA A 67 -13.12 12.54 10.93
CA ALA A 67 -13.66 13.06 9.67
C ALA A 67 -13.21 12.22 8.47
N ARG A 68 -13.88 12.39 7.32
CA ARG A 68 -13.53 11.73 6.06
C ARG A 68 -13.57 12.69 4.87
N PHE A 69 -12.58 12.60 4.00
CA PHE A 69 -12.44 13.37 2.77
C PHE A 69 -12.14 12.43 1.60
N GLY A 70 -13.17 11.74 1.08
CA GLY A 70 -12.99 10.68 0.07
C GLY A 70 -12.18 9.51 0.62
N PRO A 71 -11.00 9.20 0.06
CA PRO A 71 -10.18 8.07 0.51
C PRO A 71 -9.38 8.36 1.78
N PHE A 72 -9.39 9.60 2.27
CA PHE A 72 -8.67 10.00 3.49
C PHE A 72 -9.59 10.00 4.70
N VAL A 73 -9.21 9.28 5.75
CA VAL A 73 -9.86 9.29 7.07
C VAL A 73 -8.96 10.01 8.06
N VAL A 74 -9.46 11.05 8.70
CA VAL A 74 -8.71 11.75 9.76
C VAL A 74 -8.86 10.96 11.05
N LEU A 75 -7.74 10.53 11.62
CA LEU A 75 -7.71 9.73 12.84
C LEU A 75 -7.67 10.65 14.07
N ASP A 76 -6.80 11.65 14.03
CA ASP A 76 -6.66 12.67 15.05
C ASP A 76 -6.11 14.00 14.47
N GLY A 77 -5.62 14.90 15.33
CA GLY A 77 -5.08 16.20 14.91
C GLY A 77 -3.76 16.17 14.12
N ARG A 78 -3.08 15.01 14.05
CA ARG A 78 -1.76 14.80 13.42
C ARG A 78 -1.73 13.63 12.43
N HIS A 79 -2.64 12.67 12.55
CA HIS A 79 -2.65 11.46 11.73
C HIS A 79 -3.91 11.40 10.86
N ALA A 80 -3.71 11.06 9.60
CA ALA A 80 -4.77 10.65 8.68
C ALA A 80 -4.39 9.30 8.05
N ALA A 81 -5.37 8.50 7.68
CA ALA A 81 -5.17 7.26 6.94
C ALA A 81 -5.65 7.42 5.49
N LEU A 82 -4.93 6.82 4.55
CA LEU A 82 -5.42 6.48 3.22
C LEU A 82 -5.98 5.06 3.27
N VAL A 83 -7.26 4.90 2.94
CA VAL A 83 -8.00 3.63 3.15
C VAL A 83 -8.78 3.19 1.92
N ASP A 84 -8.59 3.83 0.77
CA ASP A 84 -9.38 3.57 -0.43
C ASP A 84 -8.61 4.02 -1.68
N ALA A 85 -9.10 3.64 -2.85
CA ALA A 85 -8.54 4.06 -4.12
C ALA A 85 -8.56 5.59 -4.27
N THR A 86 -7.52 6.11 -4.91
CA THR A 86 -7.47 7.53 -5.29
C THR A 86 -8.03 7.75 -6.69
N ASP A 87 -8.59 8.93 -6.92
CA ASP A 87 -9.17 9.33 -8.21
C ASP A 87 -8.77 10.77 -8.56
N GLY A 88 -9.29 11.28 -9.69
CA GLY A 88 -9.08 12.66 -10.15
C GLY A 88 -9.45 13.75 -9.12
N ALA A 89 -10.34 13.45 -8.16
CA ALA A 89 -10.77 14.38 -7.12
C ALA A 89 -9.92 14.29 -5.84
N SER A 90 -9.15 13.20 -5.64
CA SER A 90 -8.31 13.00 -4.45
C SER A 90 -7.38 14.17 -4.12
N PRO A 91 -6.68 14.83 -5.07
CA PRO A 91 -5.89 16.03 -4.75
C PRO A 91 -6.69 17.17 -4.10
N ALA A 92 -7.91 17.42 -4.56
CA ALA A 92 -8.77 18.46 -4.01
C ALA A 92 -9.28 18.08 -2.61
N ARG A 93 -9.61 16.80 -2.41
CA ARG A 93 -10.03 16.23 -1.11
C ARG A 93 -8.89 16.28 -0.10
N PHE A 94 -7.66 15.94 -0.50
CA PHE A 94 -6.46 16.07 0.33
C PHE A 94 -6.22 17.53 0.75
N ALA A 95 -6.31 18.47 -0.20
CA ALA A 95 -6.19 19.89 0.12
C ALA A 95 -7.29 20.37 1.09
N ALA A 96 -8.52 19.86 0.96
CA ALA A 96 -9.61 20.16 1.88
C ALA A 96 -9.35 19.61 3.29
N MET A 97 -8.87 18.36 3.37
CA MET A 97 -8.46 17.75 4.63
C MET A 97 -7.41 18.60 5.34
N LEU A 98 -6.33 19.00 4.66
CA LEU A 98 -5.27 19.81 5.27
C LEU A 98 -5.70 21.24 5.63
N ARG A 99 -6.78 21.77 5.03
CA ARG A 99 -7.36 23.05 5.46
C ARG A 99 -8.16 22.90 6.75
N ALA A 100 -8.92 21.82 6.89
CA ALA A 100 -9.71 21.54 8.08
C ALA A 100 -8.85 21.03 9.26
N TYR A 101 -7.79 20.28 8.94
CA TYR A 101 -6.88 19.65 9.89
C TYR A 101 -5.42 20.04 9.52
N PRO A 102 -4.99 21.27 9.83
CA PRO A 102 -3.67 21.76 9.43
C PRO A 102 -2.50 21.11 10.18
N GLY A 103 -2.77 20.36 11.25
CA GLY A 103 -1.76 19.66 12.04
C GLY A 103 -1.35 18.28 11.51
N ILE A 104 -1.99 17.79 10.45
CA ILE A 104 -1.67 16.49 9.85
C ILE A 104 -0.22 16.45 9.36
N GLN A 105 0.49 15.42 9.79
CA GLN A 105 1.90 15.19 9.53
C GLN A 105 2.20 13.75 9.11
N VAL A 106 1.31 12.80 9.39
CA VAL A 106 1.47 11.40 9.01
C VAL A 106 0.27 10.97 8.18
N LEU A 107 0.55 10.28 7.09
CA LEU A 107 -0.42 9.55 6.29
C LEU A 107 -0.18 8.03 6.48
N GLU A 108 -1.03 7.40 7.28
CA GLU A 108 -1.05 5.95 7.47
C GLU A 108 -1.66 5.27 6.24
N MET A 109 -1.04 4.19 5.78
CA MET A 109 -1.38 3.50 4.53
C MET A 109 -1.71 2.05 4.85
N VAL A 110 -2.97 1.80 5.23
CA VAL A 110 -3.38 0.50 5.80
C VAL A 110 -3.75 -0.49 4.70
N ASP A 111 -4.73 -0.14 3.88
CA ASP A 111 -5.14 -0.90 2.71
C ASP A 111 -5.35 0.09 1.57
N CYS A 112 -4.29 0.27 0.77
CA CYS A 112 -4.20 1.30 -0.25
C CYS A 112 -4.19 0.63 -1.62
N PRO A 113 -5.36 0.49 -2.26
CA PRO A 113 -5.51 -0.38 -3.40
C PRO A 113 -4.94 0.17 -4.71
N GLY A 114 -4.77 1.49 -4.82
CA GLY A 114 -4.18 2.12 -6.01
C GLY A 114 -4.84 3.43 -6.40
N THR A 115 -4.79 3.71 -7.70
CA THR A 115 -5.38 4.90 -8.29
C THR A 115 -6.16 4.57 -9.56
N LEU A 116 -7.19 5.37 -9.82
CA LEU A 116 -7.94 5.39 -11.07
C LEU A 116 -7.49 6.54 -12.01
N ASP A 117 -6.61 7.42 -11.54
CA ASP A 117 -6.10 8.56 -12.33
C ASP A 117 -4.62 8.81 -11.97
N ASP A 118 -3.73 8.28 -12.80
CA ASP A 118 -2.29 8.39 -12.62
C ASP A 118 -1.80 9.85 -12.54
N ASN A 119 -2.36 10.74 -13.35
CA ASN A 119 -1.94 12.14 -13.37
C ASN A 119 -2.31 12.85 -12.06
N ALA A 120 -3.53 12.62 -11.57
CA ALA A 120 -3.98 13.12 -10.28
C ALA A 120 -3.18 12.50 -9.13
N ASN A 121 -2.81 11.22 -9.24
CA ASN A 121 -2.01 10.52 -8.25
C ASN A 121 -0.58 11.08 -8.13
N LEU A 122 0.12 11.27 -9.26
CA LEU A 122 1.44 11.90 -9.24
C LEU A 122 1.36 13.35 -8.74
N ARG A 123 0.26 14.07 -8.99
CA ARG A 123 0.04 15.39 -8.41
C ARG A 123 -0.18 15.32 -6.90
N LEU A 124 -1.00 14.38 -6.42
CA LEU A 124 -1.23 14.14 -5.00
C LEU A 124 0.06 13.81 -4.26
N GLY A 125 0.89 12.91 -4.80
CA GLY A 125 2.19 12.60 -4.24
C GLY A 125 3.09 13.82 -4.10
N ARG A 126 3.19 14.68 -5.13
CA ARG A 126 3.92 15.96 -5.01
C ARG A 126 3.34 16.87 -3.92
N MET A 127 2.02 16.86 -3.70
CA MET A 127 1.39 17.61 -2.61
C MET A 127 1.75 17.05 -1.23
N ILE A 128 1.80 15.72 -1.06
CA ILE A 128 2.28 15.06 0.16
C ILE A 128 3.73 15.49 0.45
N ARG A 129 4.62 15.32 -0.54
CA ARG A 129 6.04 15.68 -0.44
C ARG A 129 6.25 17.16 -0.09
N ALA A 130 5.53 18.06 -0.75
CA ALA A 130 5.62 19.50 -0.52
C ALA A 130 5.14 19.95 0.88
N ARG A 131 4.34 19.12 1.56
CA ARG A 131 3.87 19.39 2.92
C ARG A 131 4.73 18.72 3.99
N ALA A 132 5.80 18.05 3.60
CA ALA A 132 6.68 17.30 4.49
C ALA A 132 5.91 16.27 5.36
N ILE A 133 4.86 15.66 4.79
CA ILE A 133 4.08 14.61 5.46
C ILE A 133 4.82 13.29 5.34
N ALA A 134 4.95 12.57 6.46
CA ALA A 134 5.48 11.21 6.49
C ALA A 134 4.42 10.21 6.02
N THR A 135 4.87 9.10 5.43
CA THR A 135 4.00 7.97 5.08
C THR A 135 4.38 6.75 5.89
N GLU A 136 3.37 6.08 6.44
CA GLU A 136 3.56 4.93 7.32
C GLU A 136 2.73 3.75 6.84
N VAL A 137 3.36 2.60 6.58
CA VAL A 137 2.65 1.34 6.33
C VAL A 137 2.71 0.50 7.61
N PRO A 138 1.61 0.33 8.35
CA PRO A 138 1.60 -0.42 9.59
C PRO A 138 1.78 -1.93 9.35
N PRO A 139 1.97 -2.74 10.41
CA PRO A 139 2.02 -4.21 10.28
C PRO A 139 0.81 -4.79 9.55
N GLY A 140 1.07 -5.69 8.60
CA GLY A 140 0.07 -6.24 7.68
C GLY A 140 -0.54 -5.23 6.70
N GLY A 141 0.01 -4.02 6.61
CA GLY A 141 -0.44 -3.00 5.66
C GLY A 141 -0.11 -3.39 4.22
N SER A 142 -0.99 -3.02 3.29
CA SER A 142 -0.84 -3.35 1.87
C SER A 142 -1.00 -2.11 0.98
N VAL A 143 0.04 -1.82 0.19
CA VAL A 143 0.12 -0.64 -0.68
C VAL A 143 0.35 -1.07 -2.12
N ARG A 144 -0.59 -0.78 -3.01
CA ARG A 144 -0.63 -1.39 -4.35
C ARG A 144 -0.79 -0.35 -5.45
N SER A 145 -0.31 -0.69 -6.64
CA SER A 145 -0.44 0.13 -7.84
C SER A 145 0.03 1.57 -7.58
N GLY A 146 -0.71 2.57 -8.05
CA GLY A 146 -0.46 3.99 -7.82
C GLY A 146 -0.28 4.40 -6.34
N ALA A 147 -0.74 3.61 -5.38
CA ALA A 147 -0.49 3.92 -3.97
C ALA A 147 0.99 3.77 -3.59
N VAL A 148 1.77 2.95 -4.31
CA VAL A 148 3.22 2.85 -4.11
C VAL A 148 3.90 4.19 -4.38
N GLU A 149 3.48 4.91 -5.43
CA GLU A 149 3.94 6.28 -5.69
C GLU A 149 3.63 7.22 -4.52
N LEU A 150 2.48 7.06 -3.87
CA LEU A 150 2.10 7.88 -2.72
C LEU A 150 2.92 7.56 -1.48
N PHE A 151 3.23 6.29 -1.22
CA PHE A 151 4.18 5.90 -0.17
C PHE A 151 5.56 6.52 -0.43
N LEU A 152 6.06 6.47 -1.66
CA LEU A 152 7.35 7.06 -2.01
C LEU A 152 7.37 8.59 -1.76
N ALA A 153 6.21 9.24 -1.78
CA ALA A 153 6.07 10.67 -1.56
C ALA A 153 6.29 11.14 -0.12
N GLY A 154 6.33 10.22 0.85
CA GLY A 154 6.63 10.55 2.24
C GLY A 154 7.92 11.36 2.38
N ALA A 155 7.88 12.42 3.19
CA ALA A 155 9.06 13.14 3.66
C ALA A 155 10.04 12.15 4.28
N ASP A 156 9.52 11.45 5.29
CA ASP A 156 10.04 10.26 5.92
C ASP A 156 9.10 9.09 5.59
N ARG A 157 9.66 7.88 5.50
CA ARG A 157 8.93 6.67 5.10
C ARG A 157 9.17 5.60 6.15
N HIS A 158 8.09 5.09 6.72
CA HIS A 158 8.12 3.97 7.64
C HIS A 158 7.28 2.84 7.06
N ALA A 159 7.77 1.62 7.12
CA ALA A 159 7.00 0.45 6.71
C ALA A 159 7.35 -0.73 7.62
N ALA A 160 6.32 -1.41 8.11
CA ALA A 160 6.53 -2.62 8.88
C ALA A 160 7.28 -3.68 8.07
N PRO A 161 8.08 -4.57 8.71
CA PRO A 161 8.82 -5.61 8.00
C PRO A 161 7.94 -6.56 7.17
N ASP A 162 6.69 -6.74 7.57
CA ASP A 162 5.67 -7.59 6.94
C ASP A 162 4.69 -6.81 6.03
N ALA A 163 4.98 -5.55 5.71
CA ALA A 163 4.18 -4.78 4.76
C ALA A 163 4.33 -5.29 3.32
N ASP A 164 3.22 -5.31 2.59
CA ASP A 164 3.15 -5.76 1.21
C ASP A 164 3.04 -4.60 0.22
N PHE A 165 3.86 -4.64 -0.83
CA PHE A 165 3.86 -3.68 -1.91
C PHE A 165 3.54 -4.36 -3.24
N GLY A 166 2.43 -3.97 -3.88
CA GLY A 166 2.02 -4.51 -5.17
C GLY A 166 2.36 -3.55 -6.31
N VAL A 167 3.20 -3.94 -7.26
CA VAL A 167 3.52 -3.12 -8.44
C VAL A 167 3.11 -3.81 -9.74
N HIS A 168 2.76 -3.04 -10.75
CA HIS A 168 2.49 -3.49 -12.11
C HIS A 168 2.63 -2.31 -13.08
N ALA A 169 2.67 -2.60 -14.38
CA ALA A 169 2.69 -1.58 -15.41
C ALA A 169 1.39 -0.76 -15.42
N TRP A 170 1.49 0.55 -15.59
CA TRP A 170 0.32 1.40 -15.86
C TRP A 170 -0.28 1.08 -17.23
N GLU A 171 -1.54 1.47 -17.43
CA GLU A 171 -2.27 1.32 -18.69
C GLU A 171 -3.09 2.59 -18.91
N ASP A 172 -3.04 3.15 -20.13
CA ASP A 172 -3.86 4.30 -20.51
C ASP A 172 -5.28 3.90 -20.91
N ASP A 173 -6.16 4.88 -21.12
CA ASP A 173 -7.56 4.67 -21.53
C ASP A 173 -7.71 3.91 -22.86
N ALA A 174 -6.64 3.79 -23.66
CA ALA A 174 -6.62 3.05 -24.91
C ALA A 174 -6.04 1.62 -24.75
N GLY A 175 -5.74 1.18 -23.53
CA GLY A 175 -5.17 -0.12 -23.24
C GLY A 175 -3.67 -0.22 -23.53
N ARG A 176 -2.96 0.92 -23.65
CA ARG A 176 -1.51 0.95 -23.92
C ARG A 176 -0.73 1.14 -22.64
N GLY A 177 0.35 0.39 -22.49
CA GLY A 177 1.25 0.47 -21.35
C GLY A 177 2.61 1.09 -21.70
N PRO A 178 3.54 1.15 -20.74
CA PRO A 178 4.87 1.75 -20.90
C PRO A 178 5.65 1.28 -22.13
N GLY A 179 5.51 0.00 -22.49
CA GLY A 179 6.19 -0.64 -23.62
C GLY A 179 5.67 -0.21 -24.99
N ASP A 180 4.47 0.36 -25.07
CA ASP A 180 3.88 0.87 -26.31
C ASP A 180 4.38 2.28 -26.67
N TYR A 181 5.19 2.87 -25.80
CA TYR A 181 5.76 4.20 -25.95
C TYR A 181 7.29 4.16 -25.99
N PRO A 182 7.95 5.08 -26.73
CA PRO A 182 9.38 5.28 -26.62
C PRO A 182 9.81 5.52 -25.15
N ALA A 183 10.99 5.03 -24.76
CA ALA A 183 11.48 5.17 -23.38
C ALA A 183 11.54 6.64 -22.90
N ASN A 184 11.78 7.58 -23.81
CA ASN A 184 11.82 9.03 -23.53
C ASN A 184 10.49 9.75 -23.81
N ALA A 185 9.40 9.02 -24.07
CA ALA A 185 8.08 9.62 -24.24
C ALA A 185 7.68 10.40 -22.98
N PRO A 186 6.91 11.50 -23.10
CA PRO A 186 6.50 12.31 -21.94
C PRO A 186 5.83 11.49 -20.82
N VAL A 187 5.01 10.49 -21.18
CA VAL A 187 4.33 9.62 -20.21
C VAL A 187 5.32 8.78 -19.38
N ASN A 188 6.28 8.11 -20.04
CA ASN A 188 7.33 7.35 -19.36
C ASN A 188 8.23 8.24 -18.51
N ARG A 189 8.61 9.40 -19.04
CA ARG A 189 9.42 10.39 -18.32
C ARG A 189 8.72 10.94 -17.08
N ALA A 190 7.40 11.12 -17.10
CA ALA A 190 6.66 11.67 -15.97
C ALA A 190 6.84 10.84 -14.68
N TYR A 191 6.89 9.51 -14.79
CA TYR A 191 7.16 8.62 -13.66
C TYR A 191 8.61 8.67 -13.21
N VAL A 192 9.57 8.61 -14.12
CA VAL A 192 11.00 8.69 -13.78
C VAL A 192 11.31 10.03 -13.10
N ASP A 193 10.81 11.14 -13.65
CA ASP A 193 10.95 12.48 -13.07
C ASP A 193 10.26 12.56 -11.70
N TYR A 194 9.12 11.89 -11.52
CA TYR A 194 8.44 11.80 -10.24
C TYR A 194 9.29 11.06 -9.19
N TYR A 195 9.83 9.88 -9.49
CA TYR A 195 10.67 9.14 -8.54
C TYR A 195 11.93 9.92 -8.15
N ARG A 196 12.52 10.66 -9.09
CA ARG A 196 13.63 11.59 -8.79
C ARG A 196 13.20 12.68 -7.82
N ALA A 197 12.03 13.28 -8.02
CA ALA A 197 11.48 14.27 -7.08
C ALA A 197 11.17 13.67 -5.69
N MET A 198 11.00 12.34 -5.61
CA MET A 198 10.87 11.61 -4.34
C MET A 198 12.21 11.20 -3.72
N GLY A 199 13.34 11.61 -4.31
CA GLY A 199 14.67 11.47 -3.70
C GLY A 199 15.50 10.30 -4.25
N MET A 200 15.01 9.59 -5.27
CA MET A 200 15.84 8.60 -5.97
C MET A 200 16.89 9.30 -6.86
N SER A 201 18.07 8.70 -6.96
CA SER A 201 19.01 9.05 -8.04
C SER A 201 18.44 8.68 -9.41
N GLU A 202 19.04 9.18 -10.48
CA GLU A 202 18.63 8.84 -11.86
C GLU A 202 18.60 7.33 -12.11
N ALA A 203 19.65 6.63 -11.69
CA ALA A 203 19.77 5.20 -11.86
C ALA A 203 18.72 4.44 -11.04
N GLN A 204 18.47 4.86 -9.79
CA GLN A 204 17.42 4.27 -8.95
C GLN A 204 16.03 4.50 -9.53
N ALA A 205 15.73 5.72 -10.01
CA ALA A 205 14.45 6.04 -10.61
C ALA A 205 14.18 5.21 -11.87
N ALA A 206 15.17 5.08 -12.75
CA ALA A 206 15.07 4.25 -13.94
C ALA A 206 14.91 2.76 -13.59
N ALA A 207 15.67 2.26 -12.62
CA ALA A 207 15.58 0.86 -12.18
C ALA A 207 14.25 0.55 -11.47
N PHE A 208 13.73 1.49 -10.66
CA PHE A 208 12.43 1.33 -10.01
C PHE A 208 11.30 1.35 -11.04
N TYR A 209 11.35 2.26 -12.01
CA TYR A 209 10.39 2.28 -13.11
C TYR A 209 10.42 1.00 -13.95
N ALA A 210 11.61 0.42 -14.19
CA ALA A 210 11.72 -0.87 -14.85
C ALA A 210 11.15 -2.01 -13.98
N LEU A 211 11.33 -1.95 -12.66
CA LEU A 211 10.78 -2.93 -11.72
C LEU A 211 9.25 -2.89 -11.72
N THR A 212 8.64 -1.71 -11.60
CA THR A 212 7.18 -1.57 -11.57
C THR A 212 6.55 -2.08 -12.87
N ASN A 213 7.19 -1.80 -14.01
CA ASN A 213 6.74 -2.24 -15.33
C ASN A 213 7.16 -3.67 -15.70
N SER A 214 7.76 -4.43 -14.77
CA SER A 214 8.19 -5.82 -15.04
C SER A 214 7.04 -6.83 -15.01
N ALA A 215 5.88 -6.43 -14.50
CA ALA A 215 4.63 -7.17 -14.56
C ALA A 215 3.61 -6.42 -15.43
N PRO A 216 2.87 -7.12 -16.32
CA PRO A 216 1.82 -6.48 -17.11
C PRO A 216 0.73 -5.92 -16.19
N ASN A 217 -0.03 -4.93 -16.66
CA ASN A 217 -1.08 -4.26 -15.87
C ASN A 217 -2.02 -5.26 -15.18
N ALA A 218 -2.48 -6.29 -15.90
CA ALA A 218 -3.37 -7.32 -15.39
C ALA A 218 -2.77 -8.27 -14.31
N ARG A 219 -1.51 -8.10 -13.88
CA ARG A 219 -0.87 -8.94 -12.86
C ARG A 219 -0.08 -8.11 -11.87
N VAL A 220 -0.25 -8.41 -10.58
CA VAL A 220 0.54 -7.78 -9.53
C VAL A 220 1.83 -8.55 -9.30
N ARG A 221 2.95 -7.82 -9.27
CA ARG A 221 4.20 -8.27 -8.68
C ARG A 221 4.26 -7.80 -7.24
N TRP A 222 4.26 -8.75 -6.32
CA TRP A 222 4.42 -8.49 -4.89
C TRP A 222 5.89 -8.29 -4.53
N LEU A 223 6.12 -7.32 -3.65
CA LEU A 223 7.40 -6.88 -3.10
C LEU A 223 7.21 -6.69 -1.59
N HIS A 224 8.28 -6.86 -0.83
CA HIS A 224 8.27 -6.55 0.60
C HIS A 224 9.01 -5.24 0.89
N THR A 225 8.92 -4.75 2.12
CA THR A 225 9.64 -3.55 2.59
C THR A 225 11.13 -3.56 2.22
N SER A 226 11.80 -4.71 2.33
CA SER A 226 13.22 -4.85 1.97
C SER A 226 13.51 -4.65 0.48
N ASP A 227 12.57 -4.94 -0.41
CA ASP A 227 12.70 -4.67 -1.84
C ASP A 227 12.61 -3.17 -2.15
N ILE A 228 11.67 -2.48 -1.49
CA ILE A 228 11.48 -1.02 -1.65
C ILE A 228 12.67 -0.26 -1.04
N ALA A 229 13.20 -0.73 0.08
CA ALA A 229 14.37 -0.14 0.77
C ALA A 229 15.65 -0.09 -0.09
N ARG A 230 15.70 -0.85 -1.20
CA ARG A 230 16.81 -0.79 -2.18
C ARG A 230 16.82 0.51 -2.98
N PHE A 231 15.69 1.22 -3.05
CA PHE A 231 15.51 2.41 -3.88
C PHE A 231 15.39 3.71 -3.08
N VAL A 232 14.84 3.63 -1.86
CA VAL A 232 14.65 4.76 -0.96
C VAL A 232 14.95 4.36 0.48
N ALA A 233 15.33 5.33 1.31
CA ALA A 233 15.41 5.12 2.75
C ALA A 233 14.00 4.85 3.32
N ILE A 234 13.91 3.83 4.16
CA ILE A 234 12.76 3.44 4.99
C ILE A 234 13.32 3.22 6.39
N ASP A 235 12.71 3.89 7.37
CA ASP A 235 13.09 3.82 8.79
C ASP A 235 12.23 2.82 9.56
#